data_AF-A0A395IXH0-F1
#
_entry.id   AF-A0A395IXH0-F1
#
_cell.length_a   1.000
_cell.length_b   1.000
_cell.length_c   1.000
_cell.angle_alpha   90.00
_cell.angle_beta   90.00
_cell.angle_gamma   90.00
#
_symmetry.space_group_name_H-M   'P 1'
#
loop_
_entity.id
_entity.type
_entity.pdbx_description
1 polymer ?
#
loop_
_entity_poly.entity_id
_entity_poly.type
_entity_poly.pdbx_seq_one_letter_code
_entity_poly.pdbx_strand_id
1 'polypeptide(L)'
;MMKQLDIRIKWSPGHMEIEGNEEADRLANAGATGPMDQAIDKLPTISGVRTIVRQKRLYAETNWWEEMKTSLSAGYKEWSPKYNTKEPKELTLPRAVLHRLLAMKTGHGDYAAYHQRFDHQNNKLECSCGSAKEPYHFFKCTINNLKRSDWPLAPVEMQSNKQAITYIKKLIHTPSKLTQLITDSEFYTQICPNY
;
A
#
# COMPACT_ATOMS: atom_id res chain seq x y z
N MET A 1 24.16 49.74 42.60
CA MET A 1 25.42 49.17 42.07
C MET A 1 25.16 47.70 41.72
N MET A 2 25.28 47.30 40.45
CA MET A 2 25.29 45.88 40.09
C MET A 2 26.61 45.27 40.56
N LYS A 3 26.56 44.15 41.30
CA LYS A 3 27.76 43.38 41.64
C LYS A 3 28.35 42.82 40.35
N GLN A 4 29.55 43.26 40.00
CA GLN A 4 30.31 42.66 38.92
C GLN A 4 30.92 41.35 39.46
N LEU A 5 30.51 40.22 38.89
CA LEU A 5 31.00 38.89 39.25
C LEU A 5 32.05 38.45 38.22
N ASP A 6 33.19 37.94 38.67
CA ASP A 6 34.16 37.26 37.79
C ASP A 6 33.64 35.84 37.50
N ILE A 7 33.07 35.64 36.31
CA ILE A 7 32.47 34.38 35.87
C ILE A 7 33.37 33.73 34.83
N ARG A 8 33.68 32.44 35.03
CA ARG A 8 34.44 31.63 34.07
C ARG A 8 33.59 30.45 33.61
N ILE A 9 33.51 30.24 32.31
CA ILE A 9 32.70 29.19 31.68
C ILE A 9 33.61 28.03 31.26
N LYS A 10 33.19 26.79 31.55
CA LYS A 10 33.86 25.57 31.12
C LYS A 10 32.83 24.56 30.62
N TRP A 11 33.19 23.80 29.60
CA TRP A 11 32.40 22.68 29.09
C TRP A 11 32.83 21.38 29.76
N SER A 12 31.88 20.58 30.20
CA SER A 12 32.12 19.26 30.79
C SER A 12 31.59 18.18 29.85
N PRO A 13 32.33 17.06 29.64
CA PRO A 13 31.78 15.89 28.99
C PRO A 13 30.66 15.26 29.85
N GLY A 14 29.63 14.72 29.22
CA GLY A 14 28.53 14.03 29.89
C GLY A 14 28.88 12.58 30.26
N HIS A 15 28.24 12.05 31.30
CA HIS A 15 28.35 10.65 31.75
C HIS A 15 29.78 10.22 32.10
N MET A 16 30.56 11.13 32.69
CA MET A 16 31.94 10.89 33.12
C MET A 16 32.09 10.88 34.64
N GLU A 17 30.99 10.71 35.39
CA GLU A 17 30.98 10.64 36.85
C GLU A 17 31.51 11.91 37.54
N ILE A 18 31.44 13.06 36.85
CA ILE A 18 31.81 14.35 37.45
C ILE A 18 30.69 14.74 38.42
N GLU A 19 30.97 14.60 39.72
CA GLU A 19 29.99 14.73 40.81
C GLU A 19 29.03 15.92 40.65
N GLY A 20 29.56 17.12 40.39
CA GLY A 20 28.71 18.31 40.22
C GLY A 20 27.85 18.30 38.95
N ASN A 21 28.30 17.66 37.87
CA ASN A 21 27.54 17.51 36.63
C ASN A 21 26.45 16.43 36.78
N GLU A 22 26.79 15.30 37.40
CA GLU A 22 25.85 14.23 37.68
C GLU A 22 24.78 14.67 38.69
N GLU A 23 25.15 15.43 39.73
CA GLU A 23 24.18 15.97 40.69
C GLU A 23 23.29 17.04 40.04
N ALA A 24 23.84 17.89 39.17
CA ALA A 24 23.04 18.84 38.39
C ALA A 24 22.05 18.12 37.46
N ASP A 25 22.48 17.05 36.78
CA ASP A 25 21.61 16.24 35.91
C ASP A 25 20.54 15.48 36.72
N ARG A 26 20.91 14.92 37.88
CA ARG A 26 19.98 14.28 38.82
C ARG A 26 18.91 15.26 39.29
N LEU A 27 19.30 16.48 39.68
CA LEU A 27 18.38 17.53 40.12
C LEU A 27 17.50 18.03 38.96
N ALA A 28 18.05 18.16 37.74
CA ALA A 28 17.28 18.53 36.56
C ALA A 28 16.22 17.46 36.22
N ASN A 29 16.58 16.17 36.26
CA ASN A 29 15.66 15.04 36.05
C ASN A 29 14.58 14.95 37.16
N ALA A 30 14.95 15.21 38.41
CA ALA A 30 14.00 15.31 39.52
C ALA A 30 13.04 16.50 39.33
N GLY A 31 13.53 17.64 38.86
CA GLY A 31 12.70 18.81 38.52
C GLY A 31 11.76 18.54 37.35
N ALA A 32 12.20 17.78 36.35
CA ALA A 32 11.37 17.36 35.22
C ALA A 32 10.23 16.41 35.62
N THR A 33 10.37 15.71 36.75
CA THR A 33 9.35 14.78 37.29
C THR A 33 8.59 15.35 38.50
N GLY A 34 8.99 16.51 39.01
CA GLY A 34 8.34 17.19 40.14
C GLY A 34 7.04 17.93 39.77
N PRO A 35 6.30 18.43 40.77
CA PRO A 35 5.12 19.25 40.51
C PRO A 35 5.52 20.54 39.79
N MET A 36 4.99 20.73 38.57
CA MET A 36 5.21 21.95 37.79
C MET A 36 4.50 23.14 38.45
N ASP A 37 5.28 24.20 38.71
CA ASP A 37 4.79 25.46 39.28
C ASP A 37 4.03 26.27 38.22
N GLN A 38 2.69 26.12 38.23
CA GLN A 38 1.63 27.00 37.71
C GLN A 38 0.65 26.35 36.73
N ALA A 39 -0.60 26.85 36.74
CA ALA A 39 -1.71 26.33 35.93
C ALA A 39 -1.54 26.51 34.41
N ILE A 40 -0.66 27.41 33.97
CA ILE A 40 -0.33 27.63 32.55
C ILE A 40 0.48 26.45 31.99
N ASP A 41 1.32 25.81 32.81
CA ASP A 41 2.12 24.64 32.45
C ASP A 41 1.31 23.34 32.41
N LYS A 42 0.02 23.39 32.82
CA LYS A 42 -0.94 22.29 32.69
C LYS A 42 -1.67 22.27 31.36
N LEU A 43 -1.53 23.32 30.53
CA LEU A 43 -2.13 23.32 29.21
C LEU A 43 -1.34 22.38 28.29
N PRO A 44 -2.01 21.50 27.53
CA PRO A 44 -1.30 20.61 26.62
C PRO A 44 -0.55 21.45 25.59
N THR A 45 0.73 21.16 25.40
CA THR A 45 1.53 21.80 24.36
C THR A 45 0.88 21.56 22.99
N ILE A 46 1.09 22.48 22.04
CA ILE A 46 0.62 22.31 20.65
C ILE A 46 1.09 20.96 20.08
N SER A 47 2.33 20.56 20.40
CA SER A 47 2.91 19.26 20.04
C SER A 47 2.18 18.08 20.69
N GLY A 48 1.80 18.20 21.97
CA GLY A 48 0.99 17.20 22.68
C GLY A 48 -0.40 17.04 22.06
N VAL A 49 -1.11 18.15 21.81
CA VAL A 49 -2.42 18.13 21.14
C VAL A 49 -2.31 17.50 19.74
N ARG A 50 -1.31 17.88 18.94
CA ARG A 50 -1.07 17.29 17.61
C ARG A 50 -0.82 15.78 17.68
N THR A 51 -0.09 15.32 18.70
CA THR A 51 0.15 13.89 18.94
C THR A 51 -1.15 13.15 19.23
N ILE A 52 -2.00 13.68 20.12
CA ILE A 52 -3.31 13.10 20.45
C ILE A 52 -4.20 13.03 19.20
N VAL A 53 -4.27 14.11 18.42
CA VAL A 53 -5.06 14.15 17.17
C VAL A 53 -4.56 13.09 16.18
N ARG A 54 -3.24 12.96 16.01
CA ARG A 54 -2.64 11.95 15.13
C ARG A 54 -2.99 10.53 15.59
N GLN A 55 -2.93 10.25 16.89
CA GLN A 55 -3.30 8.94 17.44
C GLN A 55 -4.78 8.63 17.23
N LYS A 56 -5.67 9.58 17.53
CA LYS A 56 -7.12 9.43 17.30
C LYS A 56 -7.44 9.18 15.83
N ARG A 57 -6.79 9.92 14.93
CA ARG A 57 -6.94 9.73 13.49
C ARG A 57 -6.49 8.33 13.06
N LEU A 58 -5.30 7.89 13.48
CA LEU A 58 -4.78 6.57 13.13
C LEU A 58 -5.69 5.45 13.64
N TYR A 59 -6.21 5.59 14.86
CA TYR A 59 -7.14 4.64 15.44
C TYR A 59 -8.45 4.57 14.65
N ALA A 60 -9.05 5.72 14.34
CA ALA A 60 -10.29 5.79 13.55
C ALA A 60 -10.10 5.21 12.14
N GLU A 61 -9.00 5.56 11.46
CA GLU A 61 -8.67 5.03 10.13
C GLU A 61 -8.47 3.51 10.16
N THR A 62 -7.76 3.00 11.17
CA THR A 62 -7.52 1.55 11.31
C THR A 62 -8.82 0.81 11.55
N ASN A 63 -9.62 1.24 12.52
CA ASN A 63 -10.89 0.58 12.85
C ASN A 63 -11.86 0.60 11.67
N TRP A 64 -12.02 1.75 11.03
CA TRP A 64 -12.87 1.87 9.85
C TRP A 64 -12.39 0.95 8.72
N TRP A 65 -11.08 0.85 8.47
CA TRP A 65 -10.57 -0.05 7.45
C TRP A 65 -10.80 -1.53 7.79
N GLU A 66 -10.61 -1.92 9.05
CA GLU A 66 -10.90 -3.29 9.52
C GLU A 66 -12.38 -3.64 9.32
N GLU A 67 -13.30 -2.72 9.63
CA GLU A 67 -14.73 -2.88 9.38
C GLU A 67 -15.02 -3.03 7.87
N MET A 68 -14.50 -2.13 7.04
CA MET A 68 -14.70 -2.17 5.58
C MET A 68 -14.12 -3.43 4.94
N LYS A 69 -13.02 -3.99 5.46
CA LYS A 69 -12.46 -5.25 4.94
C LYS A 69 -13.45 -6.41 5.00
N THR A 70 -14.39 -6.39 5.94
CA THR A 70 -15.40 -7.47 6.07
C THR A 70 -16.35 -7.53 4.87
N SER A 71 -16.69 -6.38 4.29
CA SER A 71 -17.63 -6.26 3.16
C SER A 71 -17.00 -6.54 1.78
N LEU A 72 -15.67 -6.64 1.70
CA LEU A 72 -14.98 -6.91 0.44
C LEU A 72 -15.29 -8.29 -0.13
N SER A 73 -15.32 -8.39 -1.46
CA SER A 73 -15.48 -9.67 -2.16
C SER A 73 -14.32 -10.62 -1.87
N ALA A 74 -14.57 -11.93 -1.92
CA ALA A 74 -13.55 -12.96 -1.66
C ALA A 74 -12.31 -12.77 -2.56
N GLY A 75 -12.52 -12.53 -3.86
CA GLY A 75 -11.43 -12.30 -4.81
C GLY A 75 -10.60 -11.05 -4.51
N TYR A 76 -11.24 -9.95 -4.11
CA TYR A 76 -10.50 -8.73 -3.76
C TYR A 76 -9.78 -8.84 -2.41
N LYS A 77 -10.29 -9.64 -1.47
CA LYS A 77 -9.60 -9.95 -0.20
C LYS A 77 -8.25 -10.65 -0.42
N GLU A 78 -8.11 -11.48 -1.45
CA GLU A 78 -6.83 -12.12 -1.82
C GLU A 78 -5.73 -11.10 -2.17
N TRP A 79 -6.10 -9.90 -2.62
CA TRP A 79 -5.16 -8.83 -2.86
C TRP A 79 -4.62 -8.19 -1.58
N SER A 80 -5.19 -8.50 -0.42
CA SER A 80 -4.83 -7.92 0.87
C SER A 80 -4.70 -6.39 0.79
N PRO A 81 -5.75 -5.69 0.34
CA PRO A 81 -5.69 -4.25 0.14
C PRO A 81 -5.33 -3.55 1.47
N LYS A 82 -4.57 -2.47 1.35
CA LYS A 82 -4.23 -1.59 2.47
C LYS A 82 -4.90 -0.25 2.22
N TYR A 83 -5.54 0.30 3.24
CA TYR A 83 -5.99 1.68 3.18
C TYR A 83 -4.77 2.61 3.12
N ASN A 84 -4.78 3.53 2.15
CA ASN A 84 -3.75 4.53 1.98
C ASN A 84 -4.39 5.79 1.41
N THR A 85 -4.11 6.94 2.02
CA THR A 85 -4.57 8.24 1.53
C THR A 85 -3.64 8.82 0.45
N LYS A 86 -2.45 8.25 0.28
CA LYS A 86 -1.53 8.63 -0.79
C LYS A 86 -1.95 7.95 -2.09
N GLU A 87 -1.77 8.69 -3.18
CA GLU A 87 -2.01 8.21 -4.52
C GLU A 87 -1.20 6.93 -4.82
N PRO A 88 -1.83 5.81 -5.22
CA PRO A 88 -1.11 4.61 -5.55
C PRO A 88 -0.44 4.73 -6.92
N LYS A 89 0.77 4.16 -7.05
CA LYS A 89 1.53 4.15 -8.32
C LYS A 89 0.78 3.53 -9.50
N GLU A 90 -0.22 2.71 -9.24
CA GLU A 90 -1.07 2.12 -10.26
C GLU A 90 -1.82 3.17 -11.10
N LEU A 91 -2.11 4.35 -10.53
CA LEU A 91 -2.81 5.42 -11.26
C LEU A 91 -1.95 6.08 -12.33
N THR A 92 -0.63 5.83 -12.35
CA THR A 92 0.23 6.29 -13.45
C THR A 92 0.15 5.37 -14.68
N LEU A 93 -0.58 4.25 -14.61
CA LEU A 93 -0.77 3.36 -15.74
C LEU A 93 -1.66 4.01 -16.81
N PRO A 94 -1.43 3.75 -18.11
CA PRO A 94 -2.36 4.14 -19.15
C PRO A 94 -3.77 3.61 -18.87
N ARG A 95 -4.81 4.39 -19.19
CA ARG A 95 -6.22 4.07 -18.91
C ARG A 95 -6.62 2.65 -19.32
N ALA A 96 -6.20 2.21 -20.51
CA ALA A 96 -6.50 0.88 -21.03
C ALA A 96 -5.94 -0.23 -20.12
N VAL A 97 -4.70 -0.08 -19.65
CA VAL A 97 -4.03 -1.03 -18.76
C VAL A 97 -4.63 -0.99 -17.36
N LEU A 98 -4.87 0.22 -16.84
CA LEU A 98 -5.48 0.40 -15.52
C LEU A 98 -6.86 -0.26 -15.44
N HIS A 99 -7.70 -0.08 -16.45
CA HIS A 99 -9.01 -0.74 -16.53
C HIS A 99 -8.90 -2.27 -16.43
N ARG A 100 -7.96 -2.89 -17.16
CA ARG A 100 -7.72 -4.35 -17.08
C ARG A 100 -7.26 -4.78 -15.69
N LEU A 101 -6.35 -4.02 -15.07
CA LEU A 101 -5.89 -4.30 -13.71
C LEU A 101 -7.03 -4.24 -12.68
N LEU A 102 -7.91 -3.23 -12.78
CA LEU A 102 -9.06 -3.09 -11.90
C LEU A 102 -10.08 -4.21 -12.10
N ALA A 103 -10.35 -4.61 -13.35
CA ALA A 103 -11.21 -5.75 -13.65
C ALA A 103 -10.66 -7.05 -13.04
N MET A 104 -9.35 -7.30 -13.19
CA MET A 104 -8.69 -8.46 -12.58
C MET A 104 -8.78 -8.46 -11.05
N LYS A 105 -8.57 -7.29 -10.44
CA LYS A 105 -8.62 -7.11 -8.97
C LYS A 105 -10.01 -7.37 -8.40
N THR A 106 -11.01 -6.77 -9.02
CA THR A 106 -12.37 -6.73 -8.48
C THR A 106 -13.22 -7.90 -8.94
N GLY A 107 -12.82 -8.58 -10.01
CA GLY A 107 -13.62 -9.60 -10.68
C GLY A 107 -14.76 -9.01 -11.53
N HIS A 108 -14.80 -7.68 -11.72
CA HIS A 108 -15.80 -7.00 -12.54
C HIS A 108 -15.22 -6.68 -13.92
N GLY A 109 -15.34 -7.64 -14.84
CA GLY A 109 -14.98 -7.50 -16.25
C GLY A 109 -15.90 -8.35 -17.13
N ASP A 110 -15.61 -8.41 -18.42
CA ASP A 110 -16.27 -9.29 -19.40
C ASP A 110 -15.80 -10.74 -19.20
N TYR A 111 -16.20 -11.31 -18.05
CA TYR A 111 -15.86 -12.66 -17.62
C TYR A 111 -17.06 -13.58 -17.77
N ALA A 112 -16.79 -14.85 -18.06
CA ALA A 112 -17.82 -15.86 -18.29
C ALA A 112 -18.83 -15.93 -17.13
N ALA A 113 -18.34 -15.91 -15.89
CA ALA A 113 -19.17 -15.97 -14.68
C ALA A 113 -20.17 -14.80 -14.56
N TYR A 114 -19.80 -13.60 -15.03
CA TYR A 114 -20.71 -12.45 -15.03
C TYR A 114 -21.85 -12.67 -16.03
N HIS A 115 -21.53 -13.02 -17.27
CA HIS A 115 -22.53 -13.25 -18.31
C HIS A 115 -23.45 -14.43 -18.00
N GLN A 116 -22.91 -15.51 -17.41
CA GLN A 116 -23.71 -16.66 -16.96
C GLN A 116 -24.68 -16.29 -15.85
N ARG A 117 -24.27 -15.44 -14.89
CA ARG A 117 -25.14 -15.02 -13.78
C ARG A 117 -26.35 -14.21 -14.24
N PHE A 118 -26.18 -13.41 -15.30
CA PHE A 118 -27.20 -12.48 -15.80
C PHE A 118 -27.90 -12.96 -17.08
N ASP A 119 -27.64 -14.20 -17.52
CA ASP A 119 -28.19 -14.84 -18.72
C ASP A 119 -28.14 -13.95 -19.98
N HIS A 120 -27.01 -13.27 -20.17
CA HIS A 120 -26.84 -12.42 -21.34
C HIS A 120 -26.63 -13.30 -22.59
N GLN A 121 -27.52 -13.15 -23.57
CA GLN A 121 -27.47 -13.86 -24.85
C GLN A 121 -26.30 -13.36 -25.74
N ASN A 122 -25.75 -14.22 -26.60
CA ASN A 122 -24.70 -13.93 -27.59
C ASN A 122 -23.31 -13.47 -27.07
N ASN A 123 -22.93 -13.83 -25.85
CA ASN A 123 -21.58 -13.47 -25.35
C ASN A 123 -20.55 -14.53 -25.64
N LYS A 124 -19.34 -14.09 -26.04
CA LYS A 124 -18.18 -14.97 -26.16
C LYS A 124 -17.65 -15.27 -24.76
N LEU A 125 -18.09 -16.37 -24.15
CA LEU A 125 -17.66 -16.77 -22.81
C LEU A 125 -16.24 -17.32 -22.77
N GLU A 126 -15.74 -17.77 -23.92
CA GLU A 126 -14.46 -18.44 -24.06
C GLU A 126 -13.43 -17.54 -24.78
N CYS A 127 -12.17 -17.76 -24.42
CA CYS A 127 -11.01 -17.25 -25.14
C CYS A 127 -10.73 -18.13 -26.36
N SER A 128 -9.94 -17.64 -27.32
CA SER A 128 -9.50 -18.42 -28.49
C SER A 128 -8.69 -19.67 -28.12
N CYS A 129 -8.20 -19.78 -26.88
CA CYS A 129 -7.57 -21.00 -26.37
C CYS A 129 -8.58 -22.06 -25.87
N GLY A 130 -9.88 -21.82 -25.98
CA GLY A 130 -10.97 -22.72 -25.56
C GLY A 130 -11.30 -22.72 -24.07
N SER A 131 -10.62 -21.89 -23.26
CA SER A 131 -10.94 -21.76 -21.83
C SER A 131 -11.89 -20.60 -21.57
N ALA A 132 -12.74 -20.73 -20.54
CA ALA A 132 -13.59 -19.65 -20.08
C ALA A 132 -12.78 -18.39 -19.69
N LYS A 133 -13.33 -17.22 -19.97
CA LYS A 133 -12.77 -15.94 -19.53
C LYS A 133 -12.94 -15.79 -18.01
N GLU A 134 -11.83 -15.89 -17.31
CA GLU A 134 -11.73 -15.65 -15.86
C GLU A 134 -10.85 -14.44 -15.57
N PRO A 135 -10.92 -13.80 -14.39
CA PRO A 135 -10.12 -12.62 -14.07
C PRO A 135 -8.64 -12.73 -14.45
N TYR A 136 -7.98 -13.81 -14.06
CA TYR A 136 -6.53 -14.00 -14.28
C TYR A 136 -6.19 -14.78 -15.56
N HIS A 137 -7.15 -14.98 -16.46
CA HIS A 137 -6.94 -15.81 -17.64
C HIS A 137 -5.81 -15.31 -18.56
N PHE A 138 -5.52 -14.00 -18.57
CA PHE A 138 -4.31 -13.46 -19.21
C PHE A 138 -3.01 -14.23 -18.84
N PHE A 139 -2.86 -14.66 -17.59
CA PHE A 139 -1.69 -15.42 -17.10
C PHE A 139 -1.84 -16.94 -17.22
N LYS A 140 -3.07 -17.43 -17.44
CA LYS A 140 -3.40 -18.85 -17.56
C LYS A 140 -3.58 -19.31 -19.00
N CYS A 141 -3.72 -18.37 -19.95
CA CYS A 141 -3.99 -18.67 -21.33
C CYS A 141 -2.77 -19.33 -21.98
N THR A 142 -2.95 -20.55 -22.46
CA THR A 142 -1.89 -21.34 -23.10
C THR A 142 -1.31 -20.64 -24.33
N ILE A 143 -2.16 -20.07 -25.20
CA ILE A 143 -1.72 -19.30 -26.38
C ILE A 143 -0.90 -18.08 -25.96
N ASN A 144 -1.34 -17.33 -24.94
CA ASN A 144 -0.63 -16.15 -24.47
C ASN A 144 0.71 -16.51 -23.81
N ASN A 145 0.74 -17.60 -23.04
CA ASN A 145 1.95 -18.07 -22.37
C ASN A 145 3.00 -18.53 -23.39
N LEU A 146 2.58 -19.22 -24.46
CA LEU A 146 3.45 -19.57 -25.58
C LEU A 146 4.01 -18.31 -26.27
N LYS A 147 3.16 -17.34 -26.60
CA LYS A 147 3.62 -16.10 -27.26
C LYS A 147 4.58 -15.28 -26.40
N ARG A 148 4.41 -15.32 -25.08
CA ARG A 148 5.19 -14.53 -24.13
C ARG A 148 6.40 -15.29 -23.59
N SER A 149 6.69 -16.52 -24.06
CA SER A 149 7.80 -17.34 -23.58
C SER A 149 9.15 -16.61 -23.67
N ASP A 150 9.33 -15.83 -24.73
CA ASP A 150 10.62 -15.22 -25.06
C ASP A 150 10.85 -13.88 -24.37
N TRP A 151 9.87 -13.41 -23.60
CA TRP A 151 9.98 -12.10 -22.99
C TRP A 151 10.80 -12.18 -21.68
N PRO A 152 11.83 -11.32 -21.47
CA PRO A 152 12.73 -11.36 -20.32
C PRO A 152 12.11 -11.40 -18.92
N LEU A 153 10.85 -10.99 -18.76
CA LEU A 153 10.13 -11.07 -17.47
C LEU A 153 8.91 -11.97 -17.55
N ALA A 154 8.88 -12.90 -18.51
CA ALA A 154 7.80 -13.85 -18.70
C ALA A 154 7.49 -14.54 -17.37
N PRO A 155 6.24 -14.48 -16.91
CA PRO A 155 5.81 -15.30 -15.80
C PRO A 155 5.90 -16.75 -16.25
N VAL A 156 6.47 -17.62 -15.42
CA VAL A 156 6.23 -19.06 -15.53
C VAL A 156 4.72 -19.26 -15.53
N GLU A 157 4.22 -20.16 -16.39
CA GLU A 157 2.78 -20.46 -16.49
C GLU A 157 2.15 -20.56 -15.10
N MET A 158 1.13 -19.73 -14.88
CA MET A 158 0.52 -19.59 -13.56
C MET A 158 -0.70 -20.48 -13.48
N GLN A 159 -0.61 -21.53 -12.66
CA GLN A 159 -1.73 -22.45 -12.46
C GLN A 159 -2.71 -21.96 -11.39
N SER A 160 -2.36 -20.91 -10.62
CA SER A 160 -3.20 -20.38 -9.55
C SER A 160 -3.36 -18.86 -9.59
N ASN A 161 -4.52 -18.38 -9.11
CA ASN A 161 -4.80 -16.95 -8.93
C ASN A 161 -3.78 -16.28 -7.98
N LYS A 162 -3.34 -17.00 -6.93
CA LYS A 162 -2.36 -16.50 -5.96
C LYS A 162 -1.01 -16.18 -6.59
N GLN A 163 -0.55 -17.00 -7.55
CA GLN A 163 0.67 -16.72 -8.31
C GLN A 163 0.51 -15.46 -9.17
N ALA A 164 -0.62 -15.31 -9.86
CA ALA A 164 -0.94 -14.13 -10.65
C ALA A 164 -0.97 -12.85 -9.80
N ILE A 165 -1.69 -12.87 -8.67
CA ILE A 165 -1.73 -11.73 -7.72
C ILE A 165 -0.32 -11.37 -7.24
N THR A 166 0.48 -12.36 -6.86
CA THR A 166 1.85 -12.14 -6.37
C THR A 166 2.74 -11.49 -7.44
N TYR A 167 2.63 -11.94 -8.68
CA TYR A 167 3.39 -11.39 -9.79
C TYR A 167 2.95 -9.97 -10.16
N ILE A 168 1.63 -9.74 -10.24
CA ILE A 168 1.11 -8.39 -10.52
C ILE A 168 1.52 -7.40 -9.42
N LYS A 169 1.47 -7.81 -8.14
CA LYS A 169 1.96 -6.98 -7.01
C LYS A 169 3.42 -6.57 -7.18
N LYS A 170 4.29 -7.45 -7.70
CA LYS A 170 5.69 -7.11 -8.01
C LYS A 170 5.78 -6.08 -9.15
N LEU A 171 4.96 -6.23 -10.19
CA LEU A 171 4.99 -5.36 -11.36
C LEU A 171 4.32 -4.01 -11.17
N ILE A 172 3.35 -3.89 -10.26
CA ILE A 172 2.66 -2.62 -9.94
C ILE A 172 3.66 -1.53 -9.51
N HIS A 173 4.78 -1.91 -8.89
CA HIS A 173 5.83 -0.97 -8.52
C HIS A 173 6.65 -0.46 -9.72
N THR A 174 6.49 -1.07 -10.90
CA THR A 174 7.10 -0.65 -12.17
C THR A 174 6.04 -0.54 -13.29
N PRO A 175 5.23 0.53 -13.31
CA PRO A 175 4.09 0.68 -14.23
C PRO A 175 4.42 0.49 -15.72
N SER A 176 5.61 0.94 -16.16
CA SER A 176 6.05 0.79 -17.54
C SER A 176 6.20 -0.68 -17.96
N LYS A 177 6.68 -1.55 -17.06
CA LYS A 177 6.82 -2.99 -17.34
C LYS A 177 5.46 -3.68 -17.45
N LEU A 178 4.51 -3.31 -16.59
CA LEU A 178 3.12 -3.82 -16.66
C LEU A 178 2.38 -3.30 -17.90
N THR A 179 2.74 -2.11 -18.38
CA THR A 179 2.18 -1.60 -19.65
C THR A 179 2.73 -2.40 -20.82
N GLN A 180 4.06 -2.52 -20.89
CA GLN A 180 4.74 -3.31 -21.93
C GLN A 180 4.23 -4.76 -21.97
N LEU A 181 4.05 -5.38 -20.80
CA LEU A 181 3.46 -6.70 -20.62
C LEU A 181 2.16 -6.93 -21.39
N ILE A 182 1.25 -5.99 -21.22
CA ILE A 182 -0.11 -6.09 -21.73
C ILE A 182 -0.16 -5.71 -23.20
N THR A 183 0.66 -4.73 -23.60
CA THR A 183 0.75 -4.25 -24.99
C THR A 183 1.45 -5.28 -25.88
N ASP A 184 2.67 -5.72 -25.51
CA ASP A 184 3.51 -6.58 -26.35
C ASP A 184 2.91 -7.98 -26.53
N SER A 185 2.10 -8.44 -25.56
CA SER A 185 1.44 -9.74 -25.72
C SER A 185 0.31 -9.71 -26.75
N GLU A 186 -0.25 -8.53 -27.05
CA GLU A 186 -1.43 -8.34 -27.89
C GLU A 186 -2.60 -9.23 -27.46
N PHE A 187 -2.66 -9.58 -26.17
CA PHE A 187 -3.65 -10.53 -25.67
C PHE A 187 -5.07 -9.99 -25.87
N TYR A 188 -5.28 -8.73 -25.51
CA TYR A 188 -6.58 -8.07 -25.57
C TYR A 188 -6.97 -7.57 -26.97
N THR A 189 -6.12 -7.80 -27.99
CA THR A 189 -6.36 -7.36 -29.36
C THR A 189 -6.40 -8.51 -30.35
N GLN A 190 -5.54 -9.52 -30.18
CA GLN A 190 -5.40 -10.65 -31.11
C GLN A 190 -5.86 -11.99 -30.52
N ILE A 191 -5.55 -12.26 -29.25
CA ILE A 191 -5.83 -13.57 -28.63
C ILE A 191 -7.26 -13.62 -28.09
N CYS A 192 -7.68 -12.58 -27.38
CA CYS A 192 -8.98 -12.45 -26.75
C CYS A 192 -9.49 -11.00 -26.85
N PRO A 193 -9.94 -10.55 -28.04
CA PRO A 193 -10.31 -9.16 -28.28
C PRO A 193 -11.55 -8.67 -27.52
N ASN A 194 -12.44 -9.59 -27.15
CA ASN A 194 -13.66 -9.28 -26.38
C ASN A 194 -13.50 -9.58 -24.88
N TYR A 195 -12.27 -9.60 -24.37
CA TYR A 195 -12.02 -9.78 -22.94
C TYR A 195 -12.25 -8.46 -22.18
#